data_AF-A0A963M593-F1
#
_entry.id   AF-A0A963M593-F1
#
_cell.length_a   1.000
_cell.length_b   1.000
_cell.length_c   1.000
_cell.angle_alpha   90.00
_cell.angle_beta   90.00
_cell.angle_gamma   90.00
#
_symmetry.space_group_name_H-M   'P 1'
#
loop_
_entity.id
_entity.type
_entity.pdbx_description
1 polymer ?
#
loop_
_entity_poly.entity_id
_entity_poly.type
_entity_poly.pdbx_seq_one_letter_code
_entity_poly.pdbx_strand_id
1 'polypeptide(L)'
;DFVREFHVQHQIKLEQNYRSVSNILDSANTLIGHNQRRLGKNLRTDAGAGELVRVLEAPTDFAEAEWLVDEVRHLVKEQGLPRSGIAVLYRSNAQSRVIETQLFNAGIPYRVYGGLRFFERAEIKHALAYLRLLENPRDDTSFLRVVNFPPRGIGARSVEQLQDAARAEGIPLHDAVARLQGRAAANLAGFVARIDVLREQTAGLPLREIVEAVVEGSGLTEHYRNERDGGDRLENLAELASAAESFVTQEGFGKEAVALPVDETALTQSPASQGLDPEAPLLDEPLPPSEALTPDAETGETLSPLAAFLTHAALEAGDNQAQAGQDAVQLMTVHASKGLEFDAVFITGLEEGLFPHDNALADHEGLEEERRLMYVAITRARQRLYLSHAQTRMLHGQTRYHVKSRFLEELPEETLKWLTPKRSGFGSFAPDSIAGGASPAWARGQFRSESAGAYVAASTGAAPPAADHGIRTGQQVFHTKFGEGTVLAMAGSGDDARAQVNFPRHGVKWLALAIAKLQVVDG
;
A
#
# COMPACT_ATOMS: atom_id res chain seq x y z
N ASP A 1 -31.18 22.15 -17.27
CA ASP A 1 -31.54 22.32 -18.70
C ASP A 1 -32.84 21.64 -19.11
N PHE A 2 -33.10 20.38 -18.73
CA PHE A 2 -34.33 19.65 -19.08
C PHE A 2 -35.66 20.45 -18.94
N VAL A 3 -35.86 21.13 -17.80
CA VAL A 3 -37.09 21.93 -17.56
C VAL A 3 -37.25 23.07 -18.56
N ARG A 4 -36.14 23.74 -18.89
CA ARG A 4 -36.11 24.88 -19.82
C ARG A 4 -36.26 24.40 -21.26
N GLU A 5 -35.56 23.33 -21.62
CA GLU A 5 -35.51 22.80 -22.99
C GLU A 5 -36.83 22.14 -23.40
N PHE A 6 -37.43 21.35 -22.51
CA PHE A 6 -38.66 20.61 -22.78
C PHE A 6 -39.92 21.29 -22.24
N HIS A 7 -39.82 22.56 -21.79
CA HIS A 7 -40.95 23.35 -21.28
C HIS A 7 -41.80 22.59 -20.25
N VAL A 8 -41.13 21.88 -19.34
CA VAL A 8 -41.77 20.95 -18.40
C VAL A 8 -42.64 21.73 -17.41
N GLN A 9 -43.97 21.54 -17.51
CA GLN A 9 -44.93 22.25 -16.66
C GLN A 9 -45.04 21.67 -15.24
N HIS A 10 -44.82 20.36 -15.09
CA HIS A 10 -44.95 19.66 -13.81
C HIS A 10 -43.70 18.85 -13.51
N GLN A 11 -42.93 19.28 -12.50
CA GLN A 11 -41.77 18.54 -12.01
C GLN A 11 -42.18 17.72 -10.79
N ILE A 12 -41.97 16.40 -10.86
CA ILE A 12 -42.21 15.50 -9.73
C ILE A 12 -40.89 15.27 -8.99
N LYS A 13 -40.83 15.62 -7.71
CA LYS A 13 -39.68 15.34 -6.84
C LYS A 13 -39.99 14.16 -5.94
N LEU A 14 -39.21 13.09 -6.04
CA LEU A 14 -39.34 11.90 -5.19
C LEU A 14 -38.49 12.04 -3.92
N GLU A 15 -39.05 12.61 -2.86
CA GLU A 15 -38.30 12.97 -1.63
C GLU A 15 -38.27 11.86 -0.58
N GLN A 16 -39.14 10.85 -0.70
CA GLN A 16 -39.12 9.70 0.19
C GLN A 16 -38.01 8.72 -0.21
N ASN A 17 -37.10 8.42 0.72
CA ASN A 17 -36.07 7.39 0.61
C ASN A 17 -36.50 6.17 1.45
N TYR A 18 -36.44 4.99 0.83
CA TYR A 18 -36.81 3.71 1.45
C TYR A 18 -35.60 2.81 1.73
N ARG A 19 -34.39 3.33 1.52
CA ARG A 19 -33.13 2.57 1.61
C ARG A 19 -32.44 2.78 2.94
N SER A 20 -32.21 4.05 3.27
CA SER A 20 -31.30 4.48 4.33
C SER A 20 -32.07 5.00 5.54
N VAL A 21 -31.48 4.82 6.71
CA VAL A 21 -31.95 5.40 7.99
C VAL A 21 -31.65 6.90 8.08
N SER A 22 -32.32 7.60 9.00
CA SER A 22 -32.29 9.08 9.04
C SER A 22 -30.90 9.64 9.28
N ASN A 23 -30.11 9.11 10.23
CA ASN A 23 -28.76 9.65 10.51
C ASN A 23 -27.86 9.67 9.26
N ILE A 24 -27.98 8.65 8.40
CA ILE A 24 -27.23 8.55 7.13
C ILE A 24 -27.76 9.58 6.12
N LEU A 25 -29.08 9.71 6.00
CA LEU A 25 -29.70 10.66 5.07
C LEU A 25 -29.47 12.11 5.49
N ASP A 26 -29.52 12.41 6.77
CA ASP A 26 -29.27 13.74 7.33
C ASP A 26 -27.81 14.13 7.07
N SER A 27 -26.87 13.21 7.30
CA SER A 27 -25.47 13.33 6.85
C SER A 27 -25.37 13.66 5.35
N ALA A 28 -26.05 12.89 4.49
CA ALA A 28 -26.00 13.09 3.04
C ALA A 28 -26.62 14.43 2.60
N ASN A 29 -27.78 14.80 3.17
CA ASN A 29 -28.52 16.02 2.85
C ASN A 29 -27.75 17.27 3.27
N THR A 30 -27.13 17.26 4.45
CA THR A 30 -26.29 18.36 4.93
C THR A 30 -25.05 18.50 4.07
N LEU A 31 -24.36 17.39 3.76
CA LEU A 31 -23.19 17.41 2.90
C LEU A 31 -23.52 18.05 1.55
N ILE A 32 -24.51 17.53 0.81
CA ILE A 32 -24.88 18.04 -0.52
C ILE A 32 -25.51 19.44 -0.47
N GLY A 33 -25.91 19.91 0.71
CA GLY A 33 -26.39 21.27 0.95
C GLY A 33 -25.37 22.35 0.63
N HIS A 34 -24.09 22.04 0.71
CA HIS A 34 -22.99 22.96 0.44
C HIS A 34 -22.77 23.23 -1.06
N ASN A 35 -23.35 22.42 -1.97
CA ASN A 35 -23.29 22.70 -3.41
C ASN A 35 -24.27 23.82 -3.80
N GLN A 36 -23.77 24.81 -4.53
CA GLN A 36 -24.55 25.99 -4.91
C GLN A 36 -25.49 25.68 -6.09
N ARG A 37 -25.02 24.87 -7.05
CA ARG A 37 -25.81 24.49 -8.24
C ARG A 37 -26.57 23.19 -8.02
N ARG A 38 -27.63 23.24 -7.19
CA ARG A 38 -28.52 22.10 -6.92
C ARG A 38 -30.00 22.42 -7.18
N LEU A 39 -30.77 21.40 -7.57
CA LEU A 39 -32.22 21.51 -7.84
C LEU A 39 -33.11 21.52 -6.57
N GLY A 40 -32.50 21.66 -5.38
CA GLY A 40 -33.17 21.78 -4.09
C GLY A 40 -34.11 20.60 -3.80
N LYS A 41 -33.53 19.46 -3.43
CA LYS A 41 -34.26 18.23 -3.04
C LYS A 41 -33.64 17.70 -1.75
N ASN A 42 -34.46 17.49 -0.73
CA ASN A 42 -34.05 16.87 0.53
C ASN A 42 -34.72 15.50 0.62
N LEU A 43 -33.94 14.47 1.00
CA LEU A 43 -34.48 13.12 1.20
C LEU A 43 -34.95 12.94 2.63
N ARG A 44 -36.08 12.26 2.83
CA ARG A 44 -36.59 11.88 4.15
C ARG A 44 -36.89 10.38 4.19
N THR A 45 -36.89 9.77 5.37
CA THR A 45 -37.13 8.34 5.57
C THR A 45 -38.01 8.09 6.77
N ASP A 46 -38.75 6.99 6.73
CA ASP A 46 -39.58 6.50 7.85
C ASP A 46 -38.91 5.30 8.56
N ALA A 47 -37.69 4.91 8.15
CA ALA A 47 -36.96 3.76 8.69
C ALA A 47 -36.37 3.98 10.10
N GLY A 48 -36.69 5.10 10.74
CA GLY A 48 -36.15 5.51 12.03
C GLY A 48 -34.75 6.11 11.95
N ALA A 49 -34.23 6.56 13.10
CA ALA A 49 -32.94 7.24 13.18
C ALA A 49 -31.76 6.34 12.75
N GLY A 50 -31.82 5.06 13.11
CA GLY A 50 -30.71 4.13 12.95
C GLY A 50 -29.54 4.46 13.87
N GLU A 51 -28.40 3.85 13.60
CA GLU A 51 -27.16 4.12 14.36
C GLU A 51 -26.49 5.42 13.88
N LEU A 52 -25.67 6.01 14.74
CA LEU A 52 -24.83 7.15 14.36
C LEU A 52 -23.76 6.69 13.36
N VAL A 53 -23.40 7.58 12.44
CA VAL A 53 -22.30 7.37 11.48
C VAL A 53 -21.00 7.32 12.26
N ARG A 54 -20.30 6.19 12.18
CA ARG A 54 -19.04 5.99 12.93
C ARG A 54 -17.89 6.59 12.16
N VAL A 55 -17.03 7.34 12.85
CA VAL A 55 -15.84 7.96 12.27
C VAL A 55 -14.59 7.49 13.00
N LEU A 56 -13.62 6.96 12.24
CA LEU A 56 -12.31 6.58 12.74
C LEU A 56 -11.23 7.54 12.22
N GLU A 57 -10.32 7.90 13.13
CA GLU A 57 -9.01 8.43 12.80
C GLU A 57 -7.95 7.37 13.12
N ALA A 58 -7.26 6.88 12.08
CA ALA A 58 -6.19 5.90 12.18
C ALA A 58 -4.81 6.57 12.05
N PRO A 59 -3.77 6.07 12.75
CA PRO A 59 -2.42 6.62 12.62
C PRO A 59 -1.78 6.32 11.25
N THR A 60 -2.12 5.18 10.66
CA THR A 60 -1.61 4.70 9.36
C THR A 60 -2.74 4.07 8.55
N ASP A 61 -2.54 3.97 7.24
CA ASP A 61 -3.40 3.20 6.32
C ASP A 61 -3.46 1.71 6.65
N PHE A 62 -2.36 1.13 7.13
CA PHE A 62 -2.35 -0.23 7.65
C PHE A 62 -3.28 -0.38 8.86
N ALA A 63 -3.23 0.55 9.83
CA ALA A 63 -4.11 0.54 11.00
C ALA A 63 -5.58 0.80 10.63
N GLU A 64 -5.83 1.61 9.59
CA GLU A 64 -7.17 1.79 9.03
C GLU A 64 -7.72 0.47 8.48
N ALA A 65 -6.92 -0.27 7.71
CA ALA A 65 -7.29 -1.56 7.13
C ALA A 65 -7.45 -2.67 8.18
N GLU A 66 -6.59 -2.70 9.21
CA GLU A 66 -6.70 -3.62 10.35
C GLU A 66 -8.01 -3.40 11.12
N TRP A 67 -8.34 -2.14 11.44
CA TRP A 67 -9.61 -1.80 12.07
C TRP A 67 -10.82 -2.21 11.21
N LEU A 68 -10.75 -1.98 9.90
CA LEU A 68 -11.80 -2.37 8.97
C LEU A 68 -12.04 -3.88 9.04
N VAL A 69 -10.98 -4.69 9.00
CA VAL A 69 -11.06 -6.15 9.10
C VAL A 69 -11.70 -6.60 10.41
N ASP A 70 -11.31 -5.98 11.52
CA ASP A 70 -11.86 -6.31 12.83
C ASP A 70 -13.35 -5.95 12.95
N GLU A 71 -13.76 -4.79 12.43
CA GLU A 71 -15.17 -4.40 12.41
C GLU A 71 -15.99 -5.30 11.47
N VAL A 72 -15.45 -5.68 10.30
CA VAL A 72 -16.08 -6.67 9.41
C VAL A 72 -16.28 -8.00 10.12
N ARG A 73 -15.27 -8.50 10.86
CA ARG A 73 -15.39 -9.73 11.66
C ARG A 73 -16.46 -9.58 12.73
N HIS A 74 -16.53 -8.43 13.41
CA HIS A 74 -17.54 -8.16 14.41
C HIS A 74 -18.95 -8.18 13.80
N LEU A 75 -19.17 -7.50 12.67
CA LEU A 75 -20.46 -7.47 11.96
C LEU A 75 -20.91 -8.86 11.51
N VAL A 76 -19.99 -9.67 10.99
CA VAL A 76 -20.32 -11.02 10.50
C VAL A 76 -20.56 -11.98 11.65
N LYS A 77 -19.71 -11.97 12.68
CA LYS A 77 -19.73 -12.96 13.77
C LYS A 77 -20.78 -12.65 14.84
N GLU A 78 -20.83 -11.42 15.30
CA GLU A 78 -21.68 -11.03 16.44
C GLU A 78 -23.07 -10.58 15.99
N GLN A 79 -23.18 -9.99 14.80
CA GLN A 79 -24.45 -9.44 14.30
C GLN A 79 -25.06 -10.26 13.16
N GLY A 80 -24.34 -11.28 12.66
CA GLY A 80 -24.84 -12.18 11.62
C GLY A 80 -25.06 -11.51 10.27
N LEU A 81 -24.42 -10.38 9.98
CA LEU A 81 -24.51 -9.78 8.65
C LEU A 81 -23.80 -10.66 7.61
N PRO A 82 -24.43 -10.94 6.46
CA PRO A 82 -23.74 -11.62 5.37
C PRO A 82 -22.63 -10.71 4.82
N ARG A 83 -21.49 -11.28 4.43
CA ARG A 83 -20.36 -10.51 3.89
C ARG A 83 -20.75 -9.76 2.63
N SER A 84 -21.63 -10.34 1.81
CA SER A 84 -22.24 -9.72 0.63
C SER A 84 -23.06 -8.47 0.92
N GLY A 85 -23.53 -8.31 2.16
CA GLY A 85 -24.20 -7.09 2.65
C GLY A 85 -23.22 -6.00 3.11
N ILE A 86 -21.91 -6.24 3.03
CA ILE A 86 -20.85 -5.31 3.46
C ILE A 86 -20.07 -4.83 2.23
N ALA A 87 -19.93 -3.51 2.09
CA ALA A 87 -19.11 -2.90 1.06
C ALA A 87 -18.04 -1.96 1.61
N VAL A 88 -16.89 -1.95 0.94
CA VAL A 88 -15.77 -1.03 1.18
C VAL A 88 -15.59 -0.17 -0.05
N LEU A 89 -15.77 1.13 0.12
CA LEU A 89 -15.72 2.15 -0.91
C LEU A 89 -14.45 2.99 -0.74
N TYR A 90 -13.69 3.09 -1.81
CA TYR A 90 -12.48 3.92 -1.90
C TYR A 90 -12.55 4.83 -3.13
N ARG A 91 -11.74 5.89 -3.16
CA ARG A 91 -11.75 6.89 -4.24
C ARG A 91 -10.86 6.51 -5.42
N SER A 92 -9.68 5.91 -5.17
CA SER A 92 -8.73 5.41 -6.17
C SER A 92 -8.46 3.92 -5.98
N ASN A 93 -8.20 3.22 -7.09
CA ASN A 93 -7.86 1.79 -7.12
C ASN A 93 -6.53 1.45 -6.43
N ALA A 94 -5.65 2.42 -6.21
CA ALA A 94 -4.43 2.23 -5.44
C ALA A 94 -4.72 1.88 -3.97
N GLN A 95 -5.79 2.45 -3.39
CA GLN A 95 -6.18 2.22 -1.99
C GLN A 95 -6.62 0.77 -1.73
N SER A 96 -7.07 0.04 -2.77
CA SER A 96 -7.58 -1.32 -2.58
C SER A 96 -6.48 -2.27 -2.09
N ARG A 97 -5.22 -2.05 -2.45
CA ARG A 97 -4.10 -2.97 -2.17
C ARG A 97 -3.98 -3.32 -0.70
N VAL A 98 -3.86 -2.32 0.18
CA VAL A 98 -3.64 -2.52 1.63
C VAL A 98 -4.84 -3.24 2.25
N ILE A 99 -6.05 -2.88 1.82
CA ILE A 99 -7.30 -3.49 2.28
C ILE A 99 -7.40 -4.95 1.82
N GLU A 100 -7.07 -5.23 0.55
CA GLU A 100 -7.01 -6.57 -0.02
C GLU A 100 -6.03 -7.46 0.75
N THR A 101 -4.81 -6.97 1.03
CA THR A 101 -3.82 -7.69 1.84
C THR A 101 -4.35 -8.03 3.22
N GLN A 102 -4.98 -7.08 3.92
CA GLN A 102 -5.50 -7.32 5.26
C GLN A 102 -6.66 -8.32 5.26
N LEU A 103 -7.58 -8.23 4.29
CA LEU A 103 -8.67 -9.20 4.14
C LEU A 103 -8.13 -10.59 3.81
N PHE A 104 -7.12 -10.69 2.95
CA PHE A 104 -6.44 -11.93 2.59
C PHE A 104 -5.79 -12.58 3.81
N ASN A 105 -4.95 -11.84 4.54
CA ASN A 105 -4.28 -12.32 5.75
C ASN A 105 -5.27 -12.72 6.85
N ALA A 106 -6.42 -12.04 6.89
CA ALA A 106 -7.50 -12.32 7.82
C ALA A 106 -8.36 -13.53 7.44
N GLY A 107 -8.15 -14.13 6.27
CA GLY A 107 -8.97 -15.22 5.72
C GLY A 107 -10.41 -14.79 5.42
N ILE A 108 -10.64 -13.52 5.09
CA ILE A 108 -11.97 -12.98 4.79
C ILE A 108 -12.17 -12.95 3.28
N PRO A 109 -13.14 -13.72 2.73
CA PRO A 109 -13.44 -13.68 1.32
C PRO A 109 -13.89 -12.28 0.88
N TYR A 110 -13.29 -11.78 -0.19
CA TYR A 110 -13.60 -10.47 -0.75
C TYR A 110 -13.73 -10.53 -2.28
N ARG A 111 -14.41 -9.53 -2.84
CA ARG A 111 -14.60 -9.38 -4.28
C ARG A 111 -14.45 -7.92 -4.69
N VAL A 112 -13.60 -7.67 -5.69
CA VAL A 112 -13.48 -6.36 -6.33
C VAL A 112 -14.58 -6.20 -7.39
N TYR A 113 -15.43 -5.19 -7.25
CA TYR A 113 -16.53 -4.90 -8.17
C TYR A 113 -16.11 -3.85 -9.21
N GLY A 114 -16.42 -4.11 -10.49
CA GLY A 114 -16.11 -3.20 -11.59
C GLY A 114 -14.62 -3.11 -11.94
N GLY A 115 -13.78 -4.02 -11.43
CA GLY A 115 -12.34 -4.05 -11.69
C GLY A 115 -11.72 -5.43 -11.47
N LEU A 116 -10.47 -5.58 -11.88
CA LEU A 116 -9.65 -6.76 -11.60
C LEU A 116 -8.95 -6.60 -10.24
N ARG A 117 -8.65 -7.73 -9.56
CA ARG A 117 -7.79 -7.72 -8.37
C ARG A 117 -6.44 -7.10 -8.70
N PHE A 118 -5.74 -6.58 -7.70
CA PHE A 118 -4.45 -5.91 -7.91
C PHE A 118 -3.48 -6.74 -8.79
N PHE A 119 -3.20 -7.99 -8.41
CA PHE A 119 -2.32 -8.89 -9.18
C PHE A 119 -2.93 -9.42 -10.48
N GLU A 120 -4.23 -9.20 -10.71
CA GLU A 120 -4.88 -9.60 -11.95
C GLU A 120 -4.79 -8.56 -13.06
N ARG A 121 -4.48 -7.30 -12.70
CA ARG A 121 -4.38 -6.17 -13.63
C ARG A 121 -3.29 -6.43 -14.68
N ALA A 122 -3.53 -6.01 -15.91
CA ALA A 122 -2.66 -6.34 -17.04
C ALA A 122 -1.24 -5.80 -16.83
N GLU A 123 -1.12 -4.56 -16.39
CA GLU A 123 0.14 -3.88 -16.09
C GLU A 123 0.93 -4.57 -14.97
N ILE A 124 0.25 -5.02 -13.91
CA ILE A 124 0.87 -5.75 -12.80
C ILE A 124 1.35 -7.12 -13.28
N LYS A 125 0.53 -7.86 -14.03
CA LYS A 125 0.96 -9.14 -14.62
C LYS A 125 2.12 -8.98 -15.61
N HIS A 126 2.23 -7.86 -16.33
CA HIS A 126 3.39 -7.60 -17.20
C HIS A 126 4.65 -7.39 -16.36
N ALA A 127 4.59 -6.55 -15.31
CA ALA A 127 5.71 -6.34 -14.40
C ALA A 127 6.15 -7.64 -13.71
N LEU A 128 5.21 -8.44 -13.21
CA LEU A 128 5.52 -9.74 -12.60
C LEU A 128 6.15 -10.74 -13.60
N ALA A 129 5.72 -10.73 -14.86
CA ALA A 129 6.33 -11.58 -15.87
C ALA A 129 7.78 -11.19 -16.16
N TYR A 130 8.10 -9.89 -16.17
CA TYR A 130 9.50 -9.45 -16.21
C TYR A 130 10.29 -9.91 -14.98
N LEU A 131 9.75 -9.71 -13.78
CA LEU A 131 10.39 -10.16 -12.53
C LEU A 131 10.64 -11.67 -12.51
N ARG A 132 9.69 -12.47 -13.03
CA ARG A 132 9.85 -13.92 -13.19
C ARG A 132 10.95 -14.28 -14.19
N LEU A 133 11.09 -13.52 -15.28
CA LEU A 133 12.18 -13.73 -16.23
C LEU A 133 13.55 -13.33 -15.66
N LEU A 134 13.60 -12.38 -14.72
CA LEU A 134 14.82 -12.04 -13.98
C LEU A 134 15.21 -13.18 -13.04
N GLU A 135 14.27 -13.78 -12.31
CA GLU A 135 14.57 -14.93 -11.46
C GLU A 135 14.91 -16.17 -12.32
N ASN A 136 14.01 -16.53 -13.24
CA ASN A 136 14.10 -17.70 -14.09
C ASN A 136 13.92 -17.34 -15.58
N PRO A 137 15.02 -17.26 -16.36
CA PRO A 137 14.94 -16.93 -17.78
C PRO A 137 14.28 -18.03 -18.62
N ARG A 138 14.08 -19.23 -18.05
CA ARG A 138 13.43 -20.38 -18.70
C ARG A 138 11.91 -20.42 -18.49
N ASP A 139 11.30 -19.39 -17.92
CA ASP A 139 9.83 -19.28 -17.81
C ASP A 139 9.21 -18.89 -19.16
N ASP A 140 8.86 -19.90 -19.96
CA ASP A 140 8.22 -19.73 -21.27
C ASP A 140 6.87 -18.97 -21.19
N THR A 141 6.12 -19.12 -20.10
CA THR A 141 4.81 -18.47 -19.94
C THR A 141 4.98 -16.97 -19.75
N SER A 142 5.93 -16.57 -18.90
CA SER A 142 6.29 -15.17 -18.71
C SER A 142 6.93 -14.59 -19.97
N PHE A 143 7.80 -15.36 -20.65
CA PHE A 143 8.43 -14.96 -21.91
C PHE A 143 7.40 -14.57 -22.97
N LEU A 144 6.45 -15.46 -23.27
CA LEU A 144 5.42 -15.23 -24.29
C LEU A 144 4.52 -14.03 -23.96
N ARG A 145 4.32 -13.76 -22.66
CA ARG A 145 3.48 -12.64 -22.21
C ARG A 145 4.11 -11.29 -22.51
N VAL A 146 5.42 -11.13 -22.31
CA VAL A 146 6.08 -9.81 -22.38
C VAL A 146 7.01 -9.62 -23.57
N VAL A 147 7.32 -10.66 -24.35
CA VAL A 147 8.24 -10.57 -25.50
C VAL A 147 7.89 -9.43 -26.45
N ASN A 148 6.61 -9.22 -26.75
CA ASN A 148 6.12 -8.15 -27.62
C ASN A 148 5.30 -7.08 -26.89
N PHE A 149 5.43 -6.97 -25.57
CA PHE A 149 4.77 -5.91 -24.78
C PHE A 149 5.80 -5.16 -23.93
N PRO A 150 5.97 -3.82 -24.08
CA PRO A 150 5.46 -2.94 -25.15
C PRO A 150 5.78 -3.42 -26.58
N PRO A 151 5.10 -2.92 -27.63
CA PRO A 151 5.27 -3.43 -28.99
C PRO A 151 6.71 -3.24 -29.50
N ARG A 152 7.38 -4.34 -29.87
CA ARG A 152 8.79 -4.38 -30.33
C ARG A 152 8.92 -4.76 -31.80
N GLY A 153 7.82 -4.73 -32.55
CA GLY A 153 7.80 -5.18 -33.94
C GLY A 153 8.05 -6.69 -34.09
N ILE A 154 7.68 -7.48 -33.06
CA ILE A 154 7.74 -8.94 -33.10
C ILE A 154 6.35 -9.44 -33.50
N GLY A 155 6.21 -9.95 -34.72
CA GLY A 155 4.92 -10.41 -35.24
C GLY A 155 4.54 -11.81 -34.73
N ALA A 156 3.24 -12.12 -34.71
CA ALA A 156 2.71 -13.42 -34.26
C ALA A 156 3.40 -14.62 -34.92
N ARG A 157 3.62 -14.57 -36.24
CA ARG A 157 4.34 -15.62 -36.99
C ARG A 157 5.76 -15.87 -36.48
N SER A 158 6.43 -14.83 -35.98
CA SER A 158 7.80 -14.97 -35.47
C SER A 158 7.81 -15.66 -34.11
N VAL A 159 6.79 -15.40 -33.29
CA VAL A 159 6.58 -16.08 -32.00
C VAL A 159 6.22 -17.55 -32.25
N GLU A 160 5.36 -17.84 -33.22
CA GLU A 160 5.03 -19.23 -33.61
C GLU A 160 6.29 -19.99 -34.07
N GLN A 161 7.12 -19.38 -34.93
CA GLN A 161 8.39 -19.96 -35.37
C GLN A 161 9.34 -20.24 -34.21
N LEU A 162 9.41 -19.34 -33.21
CA LEU A 162 10.20 -19.56 -32.00
C LEU A 162 9.68 -20.75 -31.20
N GLN A 163 8.35 -20.84 -31.02
CA GLN A 163 7.71 -21.94 -30.30
C GLN A 163 7.91 -23.28 -31.01
N ASP A 164 7.83 -23.31 -32.33
CA ASP A 164 8.08 -24.53 -33.12
C ASP A 164 9.54 -24.97 -33.02
N ALA A 165 10.49 -24.03 -33.08
CA ALA A 165 11.92 -24.33 -32.90
C ALA A 165 12.22 -24.86 -31.49
N ALA A 166 11.69 -24.21 -30.45
CA ALA A 166 11.80 -24.65 -29.06
C ALA A 166 11.22 -26.05 -28.85
N ARG A 167 10.03 -26.32 -29.41
CA ARG A 167 9.37 -27.64 -29.32
C ARG A 167 10.13 -28.72 -30.08
N ALA A 168 10.70 -28.42 -31.24
CA ALA A 168 11.46 -29.39 -32.04
C ALA A 168 12.73 -29.87 -31.34
N GLU A 169 13.39 -28.99 -30.57
CA GLU A 169 14.63 -29.31 -29.85
C GLU A 169 14.42 -29.64 -28.37
N GLY A 170 13.23 -29.41 -27.82
CA GLY A 170 12.93 -29.62 -26.40
C GLY A 170 13.66 -28.64 -25.47
N ILE A 171 13.91 -27.42 -25.96
CA ILE A 171 14.63 -26.36 -25.22
C ILE A 171 13.67 -25.21 -24.86
N PRO A 172 13.95 -24.45 -23.78
CA PRO A 172 13.20 -23.24 -23.44
C PRO A 172 13.20 -22.19 -24.57
N LEU A 173 12.17 -21.33 -24.61
CA LEU A 173 12.04 -20.28 -25.63
C LEU A 173 13.25 -19.33 -25.64
N HIS A 174 13.82 -19.03 -24.47
CA HIS A 174 15.00 -18.18 -24.36
C HIS A 174 16.21 -18.73 -25.14
N ASP A 175 16.44 -20.04 -25.06
CA ASP A 175 17.55 -20.73 -25.73
C ASP A 175 17.30 -20.85 -27.24
N ALA A 176 16.04 -21.03 -27.62
CA ALA A 176 15.63 -21.15 -29.02
C ALA A 176 15.82 -19.86 -29.83
N VAL A 177 15.90 -18.69 -29.18
CA VAL A 177 16.13 -17.40 -29.88
C VAL A 177 17.41 -17.42 -30.71
N ALA A 178 18.47 -18.07 -30.21
CA ALA A 178 19.75 -18.19 -30.91
C ALA A 178 19.67 -19.02 -32.20
N ARG A 179 18.57 -19.77 -32.41
CA ARG A 179 18.37 -20.66 -33.57
C ARG A 179 17.55 -20.02 -34.69
N LEU A 180 16.95 -18.86 -34.45
CA LEU A 180 16.17 -18.16 -35.46
C LEU A 180 17.05 -17.28 -36.34
N GLN A 181 16.59 -17.04 -37.58
CA GLN A 181 17.23 -16.12 -38.52
C GLN A 181 16.27 -15.04 -39.02
N GLY A 182 16.83 -13.91 -39.48
CA GLY A 182 16.08 -12.81 -40.09
C GLY A 182 15.75 -11.66 -39.13
N ARG A 183 14.95 -10.70 -39.61
CA ARG A 183 14.65 -9.45 -38.88
C ARG A 183 13.93 -9.68 -37.54
N ALA A 184 13.05 -10.67 -37.48
CA ALA A 184 12.35 -11.00 -36.25
C ALA A 184 13.26 -11.66 -35.20
N ALA A 185 14.25 -12.45 -35.66
CA ALA A 185 15.27 -13.02 -34.78
C ALA A 185 16.14 -11.92 -34.14
N ALA A 186 16.47 -10.85 -34.88
CA ALA A 186 17.20 -9.71 -34.32
C ALA A 186 16.40 -9.00 -33.21
N ASN A 187 15.08 -8.82 -33.39
CA ASN A 187 14.22 -8.22 -32.36
C ASN A 187 14.07 -9.13 -31.12
N LEU A 188 13.98 -10.45 -31.32
CA LEU A 188 13.94 -11.43 -30.23
C LEU A 188 15.26 -11.49 -29.47
N ALA A 189 16.39 -11.49 -30.18
CA ALA A 189 17.72 -11.43 -29.57
C ALA A 189 17.92 -10.12 -28.80
N GLY A 190 17.44 -8.99 -29.33
CA GLY A 190 17.45 -7.71 -28.63
C GLY A 190 16.58 -7.71 -27.37
N PHE A 191 15.48 -8.47 -27.35
CA PHE A 191 14.67 -8.67 -26.15
C PHE A 191 15.43 -9.48 -25.09
N VAL A 192 16.01 -10.62 -25.46
CA VAL A 192 16.81 -11.46 -24.54
C VAL A 192 17.98 -10.65 -23.95
N ALA A 193 18.75 -9.98 -24.80
CA ALA A 193 19.87 -9.14 -24.36
C ALA A 193 19.43 -8.04 -23.38
N ARG A 194 18.22 -7.49 -23.54
CA ARG A 194 17.68 -6.51 -22.58
C ARG A 194 17.36 -7.15 -21.23
N ILE A 195 16.82 -8.37 -21.20
CA ILE A 195 16.57 -9.09 -19.95
C ILE A 195 17.90 -9.40 -19.25
N ASP A 196 18.93 -9.78 -20.00
CA ASP A 196 20.27 -10.05 -19.45
C ASP A 196 20.89 -8.78 -18.85
N VAL A 197 20.79 -7.65 -19.55
CA VAL A 197 21.23 -6.33 -19.02
C VAL A 197 20.46 -5.96 -17.76
N LEU A 198 19.13 -6.16 -17.73
CA LEU A 198 18.31 -5.90 -16.55
C LEU A 198 18.72 -6.80 -15.37
N ARG A 199 19.00 -8.08 -15.62
CA ARG A 199 19.47 -9.02 -14.60
C ARG A 199 20.81 -8.56 -14.01
N GLU A 200 21.75 -8.15 -14.84
CA GLU A 200 23.05 -7.63 -14.39
C GLU A 200 22.91 -6.33 -13.59
N GLN A 201 22.05 -5.40 -14.04
CA GLN A 201 21.81 -4.11 -13.37
C GLN A 201 21.08 -4.23 -12.02
N THR A 202 20.30 -5.29 -11.83
CA THR A 202 19.48 -5.50 -10.63
C THR A 202 20.13 -6.44 -9.61
N ALA A 203 21.27 -7.04 -9.95
CA ALA A 203 22.05 -7.85 -9.04
C ALA A 203 22.49 -7.02 -7.81
N GLY A 204 22.27 -7.54 -6.61
CA GLY A 204 22.64 -6.84 -5.38
C GLY A 204 21.68 -5.74 -4.92
N LEU A 205 20.61 -5.44 -5.67
CA LEU A 205 19.64 -4.40 -5.29
C LEU A 205 18.55 -4.94 -4.35
N PRO A 206 17.96 -4.08 -3.49
CA PRO A 206 16.80 -4.44 -2.70
C PRO A 206 15.56 -4.61 -3.58
N LEU A 207 14.57 -5.38 -3.11
CA LEU A 207 13.41 -5.80 -3.93
C LEU A 207 12.67 -4.62 -4.56
N ARG A 208 12.49 -3.53 -3.82
CA ARG A 208 11.82 -2.32 -4.32
C ARG A 208 12.56 -1.73 -5.52
N GLU A 209 13.88 -1.60 -5.42
CA GLU A 209 14.72 -1.06 -6.50
C GLU A 209 14.74 -1.98 -7.71
N ILE A 210 14.72 -3.30 -7.51
CA ILE A 210 14.55 -4.27 -8.62
C ILE A 210 13.23 -4.01 -9.35
N VAL A 211 12.12 -3.86 -8.63
CA VAL A 211 10.81 -3.59 -9.24
C VAL A 211 10.83 -2.28 -10.02
N GLU A 212 11.37 -1.21 -9.43
CA GLU A 212 11.48 0.11 -10.08
C GLU A 212 12.36 0.04 -11.35
N ALA A 213 13.54 -0.59 -11.27
CA ALA A 213 14.46 -0.76 -12.39
C ALA A 213 13.85 -1.60 -13.53
N VAL A 214 13.12 -2.67 -13.19
CA VAL A 214 12.43 -3.52 -14.17
C VAL A 214 11.30 -2.77 -14.87
N VAL A 215 10.48 -2.02 -14.13
CA VAL A 215 9.37 -1.25 -14.71
C VAL A 215 9.89 -0.19 -15.67
N GLU A 216 10.99 0.49 -15.34
CA GLU A 216 11.61 1.48 -16.21
C GLU A 216 12.33 0.84 -17.41
N GLY A 217 13.26 -0.09 -17.18
CA GLY A 217 14.09 -0.65 -18.24
C GLY A 217 13.36 -1.60 -19.19
N SER A 218 12.22 -2.16 -18.78
CA SER A 218 11.31 -2.89 -19.69
C SER A 218 10.62 -1.97 -20.71
N GLY A 219 10.53 -0.67 -20.44
CA GLY A 219 9.79 0.32 -21.24
C GLY A 219 8.29 0.41 -20.91
N LEU A 220 7.84 -0.26 -19.84
CA LEU A 220 6.43 -0.18 -19.39
C LEU A 220 6.04 1.24 -19.00
N THR A 221 6.91 1.97 -18.31
CA THR A 221 6.66 3.37 -17.91
C THR A 221 6.38 4.26 -19.12
N GLU A 222 7.26 4.21 -20.12
CA GLU A 222 7.13 5.03 -21.34
C GLU A 222 5.89 4.66 -22.15
N HIS A 223 5.58 3.37 -22.22
CA HIS A 223 4.39 2.89 -22.92
C HIS A 223 3.10 3.43 -22.30
N TYR A 224 2.93 3.29 -20.98
CA TYR A 224 1.71 3.75 -20.31
C TYR A 224 1.63 5.27 -20.21
N ARG A 225 2.75 6.00 -20.14
CA ARG A 225 2.74 7.47 -20.15
C ARG A 225 2.05 8.06 -21.39
N ASN A 226 2.09 7.33 -22.51
CA ASN A 226 1.48 7.75 -23.77
C ASN A 226 0.02 7.26 -23.95
N GLU A 227 -0.53 6.53 -22.98
CA GLU A 227 -1.93 6.07 -23.01
C GLU A 227 -2.88 7.03 -22.31
N ARG A 228 -4.15 7.03 -22.73
CA ARG A 228 -5.22 7.87 -22.16
C ARG A 228 -5.46 7.60 -20.67
N ASP A 229 -5.43 6.33 -20.27
CA ASP A 229 -5.60 5.88 -18.88
C ASP A 229 -4.23 5.53 -18.24
N GLY A 230 -3.16 6.16 -18.74
CA GLY A 230 -1.79 5.89 -18.36
C GLY A 230 -1.48 6.21 -16.90
N GLY A 231 -2.07 7.28 -16.36
CA GLY A 231 -1.88 7.71 -14.97
C GLY A 231 -2.20 6.60 -13.98
N ASP A 232 -3.43 6.08 -14.03
CA ASP A 232 -3.90 5.00 -13.15
C ASP A 232 -3.03 3.74 -13.25
N ARG A 233 -2.54 3.39 -14.44
CA ARG A 233 -1.66 2.23 -14.64
C ARG A 233 -0.27 2.45 -14.04
N LEU A 234 0.28 3.65 -14.18
CA LEU A 234 1.55 4.03 -13.58
C LEU A 234 1.46 4.07 -12.04
N GLU A 235 0.36 4.57 -11.50
CA GLU A 235 0.04 4.51 -10.07
C GLU A 235 0.05 3.05 -9.58
N ASN A 236 -0.62 2.14 -10.30
CA ASN A 236 -0.64 0.72 -9.95
C ASN A 236 0.77 0.10 -9.95
N LEU A 237 1.65 0.47 -10.89
CA LEU A 237 3.03 0.00 -10.93
C LEU A 237 3.86 0.55 -9.77
N ALA A 238 3.65 1.80 -9.36
CA ALA A 238 4.29 2.36 -8.16
C ALA A 238 3.79 1.67 -6.87
N GLU A 239 2.51 1.28 -6.82
CA GLU A 239 1.99 0.44 -5.74
C GLU A 239 2.64 -0.95 -5.69
N LEU A 240 3.05 -1.51 -6.83
CA LEU A 240 3.76 -2.80 -6.86
C LEU A 240 5.13 -2.69 -6.15
N ALA A 241 5.87 -1.61 -6.39
CA ALA A 241 7.14 -1.34 -5.71
C ALA A 241 6.96 -1.13 -4.19
N SER A 242 5.87 -0.45 -3.81
CA SER A 242 5.46 -0.24 -2.41
C SER A 242 5.11 -1.55 -1.71
N ALA A 243 4.41 -2.44 -2.41
CA ALA A 243 4.05 -3.76 -1.93
C ALA A 243 5.28 -4.64 -1.72
N ALA A 244 6.27 -4.55 -2.61
CA ALA A 244 7.55 -5.23 -2.46
C ALA A 244 8.30 -4.81 -1.19
N GLU A 245 8.40 -3.49 -0.91
CA GLU A 245 9.05 -3.00 0.33
C GLU A 245 8.30 -3.45 1.60
N SER A 246 6.96 -3.39 1.55
CA SER A 246 6.12 -3.80 2.68
C SER A 246 6.27 -5.30 2.96
N PHE A 247 6.32 -6.13 1.91
CA PHE A 247 6.54 -7.57 2.01
C PHE A 247 7.87 -7.91 2.67
N VAL A 248 8.97 -7.28 2.23
CA VAL A 248 10.31 -7.47 2.79
C VAL A 248 10.36 -7.11 4.29
N THR A 249 9.62 -6.07 4.68
CA THR A 249 9.52 -5.65 6.09
C THR A 249 8.67 -6.63 6.92
N GLN A 250 7.57 -7.14 6.37
CA GLN A 250 6.64 -8.04 7.06
C GLN A 250 7.21 -9.45 7.26
N GLU A 251 7.85 -10.01 6.24
CA GLU A 251 8.49 -11.33 6.30
C GLU A 251 9.81 -11.32 7.08
N GLY A 252 10.33 -10.13 7.40
CA GLY A 252 11.51 -9.97 8.25
C GLY A 252 12.84 -10.14 7.51
N PHE A 253 12.85 -10.00 6.18
CA PHE A 253 14.08 -9.95 5.37
C PHE A 253 14.91 -8.69 5.69
N GLY A 254 14.25 -7.56 6.00
CA GLY A 254 14.89 -6.26 6.26
C GLY A 254 15.00 -5.41 4.99
N LYS A 255 14.79 -4.10 5.08
CA LYS A 255 14.62 -3.20 3.92
C LYS A 255 15.77 -3.22 2.90
N GLU A 256 16.99 -3.45 3.39
CA GLU A 256 18.23 -3.51 2.60
C GLU A 256 18.57 -4.93 2.13
N ALA A 257 17.67 -5.91 2.31
CA ALA A 257 17.92 -7.28 1.90
C ALA A 257 18.08 -7.37 0.38
N VAL A 258 19.23 -7.87 -0.04
CA VAL A 258 19.54 -8.16 -1.43
C VAL A 258 18.53 -9.18 -1.96
N ALA A 259 17.75 -8.78 -2.96
CA ALA A 259 16.62 -9.56 -3.43
C ALA A 259 16.98 -10.62 -4.49
N LEU A 260 18.09 -10.41 -5.20
CA LEU A 260 18.73 -11.40 -6.08
C LEU A 260 20.13 -11.71 -5.51
N PRO A 261 20.38 -12.91 -4.97
CA PRO A 261 21.73 -13.28 -4.54
C PRO A 261 22.67 -13.19 -5.75
N VAL A 262 23.84 -12.57 -5.55
CA VAL A 262 24.92 -12.68 -6.52
C VAL A 262 25.30 -14.16 -6.52
N ASP A 263 25.18 -14.84 -7.67
CA ASP A 263 25.60 -16.23 -7.80
C ASP A 263 27.05 -16.34 -7.26
N GLU A 264 27.23 -16.94 -6.08
CA GLU A 264 28.57 -17.27 -5.55
C GLU A 264 29.22 -18.42 -6.34
N THR A 265 28.54 -18.95 -7.36
CA THR A 265 29.12 -19.90 -8.30
C THR A 265 29.78 -19.17 -9.47
N ALA A 266 31.12 -19.10 -9.38
CA ALA A 266 32.09 -18.84 -10.45
C ALA A 266 32.58 -17.39 -10.63
N LEU A 267 33.27 -16.87 -9.62
CA LEU A 267 34.46 -16.04 -9.85
C LEU A 267 35.64 -16.65 -9.10
N THR A 268 36.30 -17.66 -9.68
CA THR A 268 37.71 -17.90 -9.35
C THR A 268 38.46 -16.67 -9.85
N GLN A 269 38.82 -15.76 -8.95
CA GLN A 269 39.63 -14.60 -9.28
C GLN A 269 40.93 -15.11 -9.93
N SER A 270 41.12 -14.83 -11.22
CA SER A 270 42.44 -15.01 -11.82
C SER A 270 43.36 -13.91 -11.27
N PRO A 271 44.55 -14.23 -10.74
CA PRO A 271 45.48 -13.26 -10.14
C PRO A 271 45.97 -12.16 -11.10
N ALA A 272 45.64 -12.27 -12.40
CA ALA A 272 46.11 -11.34 -13.42
C ALA A 272 45.43 -9.95 -13.38
N SER A 273 44.33 -9.77 -12.64
CA SER A 273 43.54 -8.53 -12.70
C SER A 273 43.85 -7.46 -11.64
N GLN A 274 44.82 -7.67 -10.73
CA GLN A 274 45.11 -6.69 -9.68
C GLN A 274 46.59 -6.30 -9.50
N GLY A 275 47.52 -6.76 -10.35
CA GLY A 275 48.90 -6.28 -10.28
C GLY A 275 49.59 -6.50 -8.93
N LEU A 276 49.26 -7.60 -8.25
CA LEU A 276 49.87 -8.02 -6.99
C LEU A 276 50.82 -9.20 -7.22
N ASP A 277 51.83 -9.26 -6.35
CA ASP A 277 53.05 -10.08 -6.44
C ASP A 277 52.76 -11.59 -6.63
N PRO A 278 53.25 -12.23 -7.71
CA PRO A 278 52.97 -13.64 -8.03
C PRO A 278 53.56 -14.67 -7.05
N GLU A 279 54.31 -14.26 -6.03
CA GLU A 279 54.86 -15.17 -5.01
C GLU A 279 54.06 -15.22 -3.69
N ALA A 280 52.94 -14.49 -3.57
CA ALA A 280 52.11 -14.55 -2.38
C ALA A 280 51.34 -15.89 -2.29
N PRO A 281 51.37 -16.61 -1.16
CA PRO A 281 50.66 -17.88 -1.02
C PRO A 281 49.15 -17.66 -1.02
N LEU A 282 48.43 -18.47 -1.82
CA LEU A 282 46.97 -18.52 -1.82
C LEU A 282 46.47 -18.98 -0.44
N LEU A 283 45.78 -18.10 0.27
CA LEU A 283 45.06 -18.47 1.49
C LEU A 283 43.68 -19.00 1.08
N ASP A 284 43.50 -20.31 1.28
CA ASP A 284 42.25 -21.04 1.07
C ASP A 284 41.35 -20.87 2.31
N GLU A 285 40.94 -19.63 2.60
CA GLU A 285 39.97 -19.36 3.66
C GLU A 285 38.57 -19.15 3.05
N PRO A 286 37.54 -19.87 3.54
CA PRO A 286 36.17 -19.64 3.11
C PRO A 286 35.71 -18.25 3.57
N LEU A 287 35.05 -17.53 2.67
CA LEU A 287 34.40 -16.26 2.99
C LEU A 287 33.38 -16.45 4.12
N PRO A 288 33.22 -15.45 5.02
CA PRO A 288 32.18 -15.49 6.04
C PRO A 288 30.79 -15.54 5.37
N PRO A 289 29.83 -16.30 5.92
CA PRO A 289 28.52 -16.47 5.32
C PRO A 289 27.81 -15.12 5.22
N SER A 290 27.26 -14.79 4.05
CA SER A 290 26.46 -13.59 3.87
C SER A 290 25.19 -13.67 4.72
N GLU A 291 25.01 -12.70 5.62
CA GLU A 291 23.98 -12.69 6.68
C GLU A 291 22.53 -12.39 6.21
N ALA A 292 22.08 -12.85 5.03
CA ALA A 292 20.80 -12.40 4.48
C ALA A 292 19.85 -13.47 3.93
N LEU A 293 19.96 -14.73 4.35
CA LEU A 293 19.05 -15.78 3.91
C LEU A 293 18.38 -16.50 5.09
N THR A 294 17.10 -16.23 5.31
CA THR A 294 16.25 -16.98 6.24
C THR A 294 15.69 -18.22 5.53
N PRO A 295 15.96 -19.44 6.01
CA PRO A 295 15.42 -20.65 5.37
C PRO A 295 13.93 -20.83 5.65
N ASP A 296 13.19 -21.31 4.64
CA ASP A 296 11.83 -21.83 4.78
C ASP A 296 11.85 -23.12 5.63
N ALA A 297 10.98 -23.18 6.63
CA ALA A 297 10.94 -24.25 7.62
C ALA A 297 10.34 -25.56 7.09
N GLU A 298 9.63 -25.55 5.95
CA GLU A 298 9.04 -26.76 5.35
C GLU A 298 9.88 -27.38 4.23
N THR A 299 10.64 -26.57 3.48
CA THR A 299 11.34 -27.03 2.26
C THR A 299 12.86 -27.06 2.39
N GLY A 300 13.45 -26.31 3.33
CA GLY A 300 14.91 -26.22 3.49
C GLY A 300 15.61 -25.43 2.39
N GLU A 301 14.87 -24.82 1.46
CA GLU A 301 15.40 -23.90 0.45
C GLU A 301 15.39 -22.46 0.99
N THR A 302 16.50 -21.75 0.83
CA THR A 302 16.59 -20.31 1.09
C THR A 302 15.99 -19.57 -0.10
N LEU A 303 14.69 -19.26 -0.08
CA LEU A 303 14.08 -18.45 -1.12
C LEU A 303 14.66 -17.04 -1.08
N SER A 304 15.09 -16.55 -2.24
CA SER A 304 15.45 -15.15 -2.42
C SER A 304 14.23 -14.25 -2.09
N PRO A 305 14.41 -13.02 -1.59
CA PRO A 305 13.29 -12.11 -1.34
C PRO A 305 12.41 -11.91 -2.59
N LEU A 306 13.01 -11.95 -3.79
CA LEU A 306 12.28 -11.92 -5.05
C LEU A 306 11.43 -13.18 -5.27
N ALA A 307 12.00 -14.37 -5.09
CA ALA A 307 11.27 -15.64 -5.23
C ALA A 307 10.12 -15.76 -4.22
N ALA A 308 10.36 -15.36 -2.96
CA ALA A 308 9.34 -15.32 -1.92
C ALA A 308 8.19 -14.37 -2.29
N PHE A 309 8.52 -13.17 -2.78
CA PHE A 309 7.52 -12.20 -3.23
C PHE A 309 6.71 -12.71 -4.43
N LEU A 310 7.36 -13.32 -5.42
CA LEU A 310 6.70 -13.89 -6.60
C LEU A 310 5.77 -15.06 -6.23
N THR A 311 6.14 -15.87 -5.23
CA THR A 311 5.32 -16.94 -4.67
C THR A 311 4.10 -16.39 -3.94
N HIS A 312 4.30 -15.40 -3.07
CA HIS A 312 3.22 -14.70 -2.39
C HIS A 312 2.23 -14.07 -3.38
N ALA A 313 2.74 -13.36 -4.39
CA ALA A 313 1.91 -12.75 -5.44
C ALA A 313 1.11 -13.79 -6.25
N ALA A 314 1.66 -14.99 -6.47
CA ALA A 314 0.96 -16.08 -7.15
C ALA A 314 -0.17 -16.66 -6.29
N LEU A 315 0.05 -16.86 -4.99
CA LEU A 315 -0.96 -17.35 -4.05
C LEU A 315 -2.11 -16.35 -3.89
N GLU A 316 -1.79 -15.06 -3.75
CA GLU A 316 -2.78 -14.00 -3.61
C GLU A 316 -3.65 -13.85 -4.88
N ALA A 317 -3.06 -14.12 -6.05
CA ALA A 317 -3.79 -14.17 -7.32
C ALA A 317 -4.67 -15.45 -7.48
N GLY A 318 -4.37 -16.54 -6.80
CA GLY A 318 -5.01 -17.85 -7.01
C GLY A 318 -6.20 -18.15 -6.11
N ASP A 319 -6.06 -18.00 -4.79
CA ASP A 319 -6.82 -18.88 -3.88
C ASP A 319 -8.03 -18.25 -3.15
N ASN A 320 -8.16 -16.92 -3.08
CA ASN A 320 -9.16 -16.28 -2.21
C ASN A 320 -10.25 -15.46 -2.92
N GLN A 321 -10.42 -15.61 -4.24
CA GLN A 321 -11.54 -14.97 -4.93
C GLN A 321 -12.84 -15.72 -4.67
N ALA A 322 -13.76 -15.04 -4.01
CA ALA A 322 -15.12 -15.51 -3.94
C ALA A 322 -15.72 -15.59 -5.35
N GLN A 323 -16.11 -16.80 -5.79
CA GLN A 323 -16.76 -16.98 -7.09
C GLN A 323 -18.09 -16.21 -7.14
N ALA A 324 -18.62 -15.98 -8.35
CA ALA A 324 -19.92 -15.34 -8.50
C ALA A 324 -21.00 -16.10 -7.71
N GLY A 325 -21.60 -15.42 -6.72
CA GLY A 325 -22.61 -16.00 -5.82
C GLY A 325 -22.08 -16.48 -4.46
N GLN A 326 -20.77 -16.43 -4.21
CA GLN A 326 -20.21 -16.69 -2.89
C GLN A 326 -20.32 -15.45 -1.98
N ASP A 327 -20.54 -15.69 -0.68
CA ASP A 327 -20.67 -14.64 0.32
C ASP A 327 -19.31 -13.99 0.62
N ALA A 328 -19.14 -12.73 0.20
CA ALA A 328 -17.87 -12.01 0.28
C ALA A 328 -18.05 -10.51 0.41
N VAL A 329 -17.07 -9.85 1.04
CA VAL A 329 -17.03 -8.39 1.20
C VAL A 329 -16.83 -7.73 -0.17
N GLN A 330 -17.60 -6.69 -0.46
CA GLN A 330 -17.59 -6.03 -1.77
C GLN A 330 -16.66 -4.81 -1.76
N LEU A 331 -15.52 -4.89 -2.43
CA LEU A 331 -14.56 -3.79 -2.59
C LEU A 331 -14.84 -3.07 -3.91
N MET A 332 -14.94 -1.74 -3.90
CA MET A 332 -15.16 -0.99 -5.14
C MET A 332 -14.79 0.47 -5.03
N THR A 333 -14.60 1.12 -6.18
CA THR A 333 -14.53 2.57 -6.22
C THR A 333 -15.90 3.18 -5.94
N VAL A 334 -15.92 4.40 -5.39
CA VAL A 334 -17.16 5.17 -5.20
C VAL A 334 -17.96 5.28 -6.51
N HIS A 335 -17.28 5.46 -7.64
CA HIS A 335 -17.91 5.50 -8.97
C HIS A 335 -18.65 4.20 -9.32
N ALA A 336 -18.01 3.06 -9.07
CA ALA A 336 -18.57 1.74 -9.38
C ALA A 336 -19.76 1.37 -8.48
N SER A 337 -19.93 2.05 -7.33
CA SER A 337 -21.04 1.81 -6.40
C SER A 337 -22.40 2.37 -6.87
N LYS A 338 -22.42 3.17 -7.94
CA LYS A 338 -23.63 3.83 -8.44
C LYS A 338 -24.72 2.81 -8.76
N GLY A 339 -25.90 2.98 -8.15
CA GLY A 339 -27.04 2.06 -8.30
C GLY A 339 -27.05 0.87 -7.33
N LEU A 340 -25.95 0.59 -6.64
CA LEU A 340 -25.88 -0.49 -5.64
C LEU A 340 -26.32 -0.03 -4.24
N GLU A 341 -26.54 -0.97 -3.33
CA GLU A 341 -26.88 -0.70 -1.92
C GLU A 341 -26.43 -1.86 -1.03
N PHE A 342 -26.00 -1.53 0.19
CA PHE A 342 -25.42 -2.48 1.14
C PHE A 342 -25.90 -2.18 2.57
N ASP A 343 -25.98 -3.21 3.41
CA ASP A 343 -26.42 -3.04 4.81
C ASP A 343 -25.38 -2.28 5.64
N ALA A 344 -24.10 -2.57 5.41
CA ALA A 344 -22.98 -1.83 5.99
C ALA A 344 -22.03 -1.32 4.90
N VAL A 345 -21.64 -0.05 4.99
CA VAL A 345 -20.69 0.59 4.07
C VAL A 345 -19.55 1.23 4.82
N PHE A 346 -18.33 0.94 4.39
CA PHE A 346 -17.09 1.60 4.81
C PHE A 346 -16.67 2.57 3.70
N ILE A 347 -16.40 3.83 4.03
CA ILE A 347 -15.79 4.81 3.13
C ILE A 347 -14.42 5.15 3.71
N THR A 348 -13.37 4.70 3.03
CA THR A 348 -11.98 4.78 3.51
C THR A 348 -11.19 5.89 2.83
N GLY A 349 -10.13 6.37 3.49
CA GLY A 349 -9.24 7.39 2.95
C GLY A 349 -9.93 8.74 2.70
N LEU A 350 -10.73 9.19 3.68
CA LEU A 350 -11.30 10.55 3.68
C LEU A 350 -10.24 11.58 4.06
N GLU A 351 -9.35 11.82 3.11
CA GLU A 351 -8.15 12.65 3.21
C GLU A 351 -8.16 13.72 2.10
N GLU A 352 -7.68 14.92 2.40
CA GLU A 352 -7.45 15.95 1.37
C GLU A 352 -6.40 15.45 0.37
N GLY A 353 -6.69 15.67 -0.92
CA GLY A 353 -5.92 15.19 -2.06
C GLY A 353 -6.26 13.77 -2.51
N LEU A 354 -6.89 12.97 -1.65
CA LEU A 354 -7.39 11.63 -1.99
C LEU A 354 -8.91 11.65 -2.20
N PHE A 355 -9.67 12.11 -1.22
CA PHE A 355 -11.12 12.28 -1.31
C PHE A 355 -11.58 13.50 -0.47
N PRO A 356 -11.64 14.72 -1.05
CA PRO A 356 -11.64 15.03 -2.49
C PRO A 356 -10.30 14.83 -3.19
N HIS A 357 -10.34 14.32 -4.43
CA HIS A 357 -9.16 14.04 -5.23
C HIS A 357 -8.51 15.32 -5.81
N ASP A 358 -7.18 15.42 -5.77
CA ASP A 358 -6.42 16.61 -6.22
C ASP A 358 -6.75 17.06 -7.65
N ASN A 359 -6.82 16.12 -8.60
CA ASN A 359 -7.20 16.42 -9.99
C ASN A 359 -8.55 17.13 -10.11
N ALA A 360 -9.53 16.75 -9.28
CA ALA A 360 -10.85 17.39 -9.30
C ALA A 360 -10.81 18.78 -8.64
N LEU A 361 -9.90 19.00 -7.68
CA LEU A 361 -9.74 20.32 -7.05
C LEU A 361 -9.13 21.36 -8.01
N ALA A 362 -8.44 20.94 -9.06
CA ALA A 362 -7.92 21.84 -10.10
C ALA A 362 -9.03 22.43 -10.99
N ASP A 363 -10.19 21.78 -11.07
CA ASP A 363 -11.30 22.20 -11.91
C ASP A 363 -12.26 23.16 -11.18
N HIS A 364 -12.80 24.14 -11.92
CA HIS A 364 -13.69 25.20 -11.39
C HIS A 364 -15.03 24.67 -10.80
N GLU A 365 -15.34 23.38 -10.96
CA GLU A 365 -16.53 22.71 -10.38
C GLU A 365 -16.21 21.34 -9.75
N GLY A 366 -14.95 20.90 -9.74
CA GLY A 366 -14.65 19.52 -9.38
C GLY A 366 -14.83 19.23 -7.89
N LEU A 367 -14.74 20.23 -7.01
CA LEU A 367 -15.13 20.03 -5.60
C LEU A 367 -16.63 19.74 -5.45
N GLU A 368 -17.49 20.40 -6.22
CA GLU A 368 -18.92 20.09 -6.18
C GLU A 368 -19.20 18.67 -6.70
N GLU A 369 -18.42 18.20 -7.68
CA GLU A 369 -18.53 16.85 -8.22
C GLU A 369 -18.02 15.80 -7.22
N GLU A 370 -16.88 16.02 -6.57
CA GLU A 370 -16.36 15.14 -5.51
C GLU A 370 -17.36 15.05 -4.35
N ARG A 371 -18.03 16.15 -4.01
CA ARG A 371 -19.11 16.13 -3.02
C ARG A 371 -20.32 15.32 -3.48
N ARG A 372 -20.68 15.35 -4.78
CA ARG A 372 -21.72 14.48 -5.35
C ARG A 372 -21.29 13.02 -5.28
N LEU A 373 -20.02 12.71 -5.49
CA LEU A 373 -19.48 11.36 -5.30
C LEU A 373 -19.59 10.92 -3.84
N MET A 374 -19.21 11.76 -2.89
CA MET A 374 -19.35 11.46 -1.46
C MET A 374 -20.82 11.28 -1.06
N TYR A 375 -21.72 12.11 -1.59
CA TYR A 375 -23.18 11.93 -1.42
C TYR A 375 -23.65 10.56 -1.96
N VAL A 376 -23.17 10.14 -3.14
CA VAL A 376 -23.48 8.82 -3.69
C VAL A 376 -22.96 7.71 -2.76
N ALA A 377 -21.72 7.84 -2.25
CA ALA A 377 -21.11 6.88 -1.34
C ALA A 377 -21.91 6.72 -0.03
N ILE A 378 -22.25 7.82 0.64
CA ILE A 378 -23.05 7.82 1.88
C ILE A 378 -24.41 7.14 1.64
N THR A 379 -25.08 7.47 0.53
CA THR A 379 -26.40 6.91 0.19
C THR A 379 -26.37 5.46 -0.34
N ARG A 380 -25.20 4.80 -0.35
CA ARG A 380 -25.12 3.35 -0.58
C ARG A 380 -25.48 2.55 0.68
N ALA A 381 -25.31 3.14 1.85
CA ALA A 381 -25.54 2.50 3.13
C ALA A 381 -27.03 2.44 3.48
N ARG A 382 -27.51 1.25 3.86
CA ARG A 382 -28.89 1.06 4.35
C ARG A 382 -28.98 1.26 5.85
N GLN A 383 -28.11 0.59 6.61
CA GLN A 383 -28.22 0.48 8.07
C GLN A 383 -27.03 1.10 8.79
N ARG A 384 -25.80 0.83 8.31
CA ARG A 384 -24.56 1.25 8.98
C ARG A 384 -23.61 1.95 8.01
N LEU A 385 -23.05 3.06 8.45
CA LEU A 385 -22.04 3.82 7.73
C LEU A 385 -20.82 4.05 8.60
N TYR A 386 -19.67 3.71 8.04
CA TYR A 386 -18.35 3.83 8.64
C TYR A 386 -17.50 4.74 7.77
N LEU A 387 -16.90 5.75 8.36
CA LEU A 387 -16.02 6.71 7.70
C LEU A 387 -14.65 6.61 8.35
N SER A 388 -13.58 6.57 7.56
CA SER A 388 -12.22 6.52 8.10
C SER A 388 -11.25 7.38 7.31
N HIS A 389 -10.21 7.83 8.00
CA HIS A 389 -9.06 8.50 7.42
C HIS A 389 -7.79 8.08 8.17
N ALA A 390 -6.65 8.12 7.49
CA ALA A 390 -5.34 7.87 8.06
C ALA A 390 -4.53 9.18 8.19
N GLN A 391 -3.79 9.34 9.30
CA GLN A 391 -2.88 10.46 9.49
C GLN A 391 -1.68 10.38 8.55
N THR A 392 -1.19 9.16 8.33
CA THR A 392 -0.13 8.86 7.36
C THR A 392 -0.56 7.75 6.42
N ARG A 393 -0.21 7.88 5.14
CA ARG A 393 -0.50 6.88 4.12
C ARG A 393 0.73 6.65 3.26
N MET A 394 0.99 5.40 2.94
CA MET A 394 2.01 5.02 1.97
C MET A 394 1.33 4.84 0.62
N LEU A 395 1.44 5.86 -0.25
CA LEU A 395 0.99 5.80 -1.65
C LEU A 395 2.21 5.94 -2.55
N HIS A 396 2.30 5.09 -3.57
CA HIS A 396 3.34 5.15 -4.59
C HIS A 396 4.76 5.21 -4.00
N GLY A 397 4.97 4.50 -2.89
CA GLY A 397 6.26 4.33 -2.24
C GLY A 397 6.70 5.55 -1.43
N GLN A 398 5.83 6.53 -1.25
CA GLN A 398 6.08 7.71 -0.42
C GLN A 398 5.10 7.73 0.75
N THR A 399 5.62 7.84 1.96
CA THR A 399 4.79 8.12 3.13
C THR A 399 4.43 9.61 3.12
N ARG A 400 3.13 9.90 3.02
CA ARG A 400 2.59 11.25 3.06
C ARG A 400 1.76 11.44 4.32
N TYR A 401 1.90 12.62 4.91
CA TYR A 401 1.01 13.07 5.97
C TYR A 401 -0.19 13.72 5.33
N HIS A 402 -1.38 13.22 5.65
CA HIS A 402 -2.61 13.70 5.07
C HIS A 402 -3.39 14.55 6.06
N VAL A 403 -4.03 15.59 5.52
CA VAL A 403 -5.02 16.37 6.26
C VAL A 403 -6.37 15.67 6.11
N LYS A 404 -7.13 15.61 7.19
CA LYS A 404 -8.51 15.10 7.20
C LYS A 404 -9.35 15.81 6.13
N SER A 405 -10.16 15.05 5.38
CA SER A 405 -11.05 15.60 4.35
C SER A 405 -12.04 16.60 4.94
N ARG A 406 -12.23 17.72 4.24
CA ARG A 406 -13.25 18.73 4.53
C ARG A 406 -14.67 18.16 4.56
N PHE A 407 -14.92 17.06 3.84
CA PHE A 407 -16.24 16.42 3.84
C PHE A 407 -16.65 15.97 5.25
N LEU A 408 -15.70 15.61 6.11
CA LEU A 408 -15.99 15.22 7.49
C LEU A 408 -16.34 16.41 8.40
N GLU A 409 -15.99 17.63 8.03
CA GLU A 409 -16.36 18.87 8.74
C GLU A 409 -17.71 19.42 8.28
N GLU A 410 -18.11 19.06 7.07
CA GLU A 410 -19.38 19.46 6.45
C GLU A 410 -20.53 18.50 6.81
N LEU A 411 -20.25 17.45 7.59
CA LEU A 411 -21.24 16.54 8.14
C LEU A 411 -21.78 17.07 9.50
N PRO A 412 -23.07 16.83 9.80
CA PRO A 412 -23.68 17.30 11.03
C PRO A 412 -23.17 16.50 12.24
N GLU A 413 -22.58 17.20 13.23
CA GLU A 413 -21.94 16.57 14.39
C GLU A 413 -22.87 15.66 15.20
N GLU A 414 -24.16 15.98 15.24
CA GLU A 414 -25.20 15.21 15.93
C GLU A 414 -25.42 13.82 15.34
N THR A 415 -25.04 13.60 14.07
CA THR A 415 -25.16 12.30 13.39
C THR A 415 -23.88 11.47 13.48
N LEU A 416 -22.79 12.04 14.01
CA LEU A 416 -21.47 11.42 14.02
C LEU A 416 -21.12 10.83 15.40
N LYS A 417 -20.53 9.64 15.38
CA LYS A 417 -19.88 9.01 16.54
C LYS A 417 -18.40 8.79 16.23
N TRP A 418 -17.55 9.61 16.82
CA TRP A 418 -16.09 9.44 16.75
C TRP A 418 -15.66 8.25 17.62
N LEU A 419 -15.02 7.27 17.00
CA LEU A 419 -14.50 6.07 17.68
C LEU A 419 -13.16 6.34 18.35
N THR A 420 -12.31 7.13 17.69
CA THR A 420 -11.10 7.70 18.28
C THR A 420 -11.48 8.97 19.04
N PRO A 421 -10.97 9.23 20.26
CA PRO A 421 -11.16 10.52 20.90
C PRO A 421 -10.64 11.61 19.96
N LYS A 422 -11.45 12.66 19.71
CA LYS A 422 -11.01 13.85 18.97
C LYS A 422 -9.73 14.36 19.64
N ARG A 423 -8.56 14.09 19.04
CA ARG A 423 -7.30 14.66 19.55
C ARG A 423 -7.42 16.16 19.34
N SER A 424 -7.67 16.90 20.41
CA SER A 424 -7.59 18.35 20.41
C SER A 424 -6.22 18.72 19.87
N GLY A 425 -6.17 19.54 18.82
CA GLY A 425 -4.94 19.95 18.17
C GLY A 425 -3.89 20.39 19.19
N PHE A 426 -2.62 20.15 18.84
CA PHE A 426 -1.44 20.52 19.59
C PHE A 426 -1.43 22.05 19.81
N GLY A 427 -2.07 22.53 20.87
CA GLY A 427 -2.31 23.96 21.07
C GLY A 427 -3.17 24.36 22.28
N SER A 428 -3.45 23.47 23.23
CA SER A 428 -4.13 23.85 24.48
C SER A 428 -3.52 23.15 25.69
N PHE A 429 -2.29 23.52 26.00
CA PHE A 429 -1.74 23.41 27.35
C PHE A 429 -1.56 24.82 27.90
N ALA A 430 -2.68 25.48 28.22
CA ALA A 430 -2.67 26.55 29.21
C ALA A 430 -3.15 25.90 30.52
N PRO A 431 -2.28 25.71 31.52
CA PRO A 431 -2.74 25.26 32.82
C PRO A 431 -3.49 26.40 33.50
N ASP A 432 -4.78 26.20 33.70
CA ASP A 432 -5.61 27.01 34.59
C ASP A 432 -5.08 26.84 36.02
N SER A 433 -4.38 27.86 36.53
CA SER A 433 -4.31 28.08 37.98
C SER A 433 -3.87 29.51 38.33
N ILE A 434 -4.76 30.17 39.08
CA ILE A 434 -4.55 31.27 40.05
C ILE A 434 -4.93 32.68 39.58
N ALA A 435 -5.97 33.16 40.25
CA ALA A 435 -6.63 34.46 40.18
C ALA A 435 -5.77 35.63 40.69
N GLY A 436 -6.04 36.84 40.17
CA GLY A 436 -5.63 38.07 40.82
C GLY A 436 -5.69 39.34 39.97
N GLY A 437 -6.87 39.95 39.87
CA GLY A 437 -7.05 41.42 39.99
C GLY A 437 -6.57 42.38 38.88
N ALA A 438 -7.51 43.23 38.46
CA ALA A 438 -7.37 44.58 37.91
C ALA A 438 -7.09 44.77 36.40
N SER A 439 -8.10 45.34 35.73
CA SER A 439 -8.01 46.06 34.44
C SER A 439 -7.48 47.50 34.66
N PRO A 440 -7.39 48.35 33.61
CA PRO A 440 -6.57 48.26 32.39
C PRO A 440 -5.83 49.61 32.13
N ALA A 441 -4.84 49.69 31.24
CA ALA A 441 -4.51 50.97 30.56
C ALA A 441 -3.53 50.82 29.38
N TRP A 442 -3.69 51.75 28.43
CA TRP A 442 -2.73 52.45 27.57
C TRP A 442 -1.73 51.65 26.69
N ALA A 443 -1.86 51.60 25.37
CA ALA A 443 -1.74 52.65 24.33
C ALA A 443 -0.31 52.90 23.82
N ARG A 444 -0.12 52.57 22.53
CA ARG A 444 0.89 52.99 21.49
C ARG A 444 1.52 51.73 20.88
N GLY A 445 1.57 51.52 19.57
CA GLY A 445 1.58 52.47 18.45
C GLY A 445 2.91 52.32 17.70
N GLN A 446 2.80 51.98 16.41
CA GLN A 446 3.77 52.24 15.30
C GLN A 446 4.99 51.32 15.06
N PHE A 447 4.77 50.47 14.05
CA PHE A 447 5.56 50.22 12.82
C PHE A 447 6.90 50.96 12.57
N ARG A 448 7.99 50.19 12.36
CA ARG A 448 9.02 50.26 11.28
C ARG A 448 10.26 49.43 11.71
N SER A 449 10.63 48.36 10.99
CA SER A 449 11.57 48.30 9.84
C SER A 449 13.01 48.68 10.18
N GLU A 450 13.92 47.72 10.36
CA GLU A 450 15.03 47.35 9.45
C GLU A 450 16.12 46.50 10.12
N SER A 451 16.49 45.41 9.42
CA SER A 451 17.82 44.77 9.26
C SER A 451 18.74 44.35 10.43
N ALA A 452 19.19 43.09 10.26
CA ALA A 452 20.54 42.55 10.47
C ALA A 452 20.99 42.09 11.87
N GLY A 453 21.08 40.76 12.00
CA GLY A 453 22.28 40.07 12.49
C GLY A 453 22.45 39.93 14.00
N ALA A 454 22.01 38.80 14.55
CA ALA A 454 22.73 38.02 15.56
C ALA A 454 21.91 36.78 15.94
N TYR A 455 22.25 35.63 15.35
CA TYR A 455 21.82 34.33 15.84
C TYR A 455 22.58 34.06 17.14
N VAL A 456 21.95 34.38 18.28
CA VAL A 456 22.38 33.93 19.59
C VAL A 456 21.77 32.54 19.78
N ALA A 457 22.62 31.52 19.83
CA ALA A 457 22.24 30.16 20.16
C ALA A 457 21.62 30.14 21.57
N ALA A 458 20.30 29.93 21.64
CA ALA A 458 19.61 29.63 22.87
C ALA A 458 19.63 28.13 23.08
N SER A 459 20.17 27.75 24.25
CA SER A 459 20.30 26.43 24.84
C SER A 459 19.15 25.47 24.52
N THR A 460 19.50 24.32 23.96
CA THR A 460 18.69 23.10 23.99
C THR A 460 18.41 22.71 25.43
N GLY A 461 17.16 22.91 25.85
CA GLY A 461 16.60 22.27 27.04
C GLY A 461 16.70 20.75 26.90
N ALA A 462 17.05 20.11 28.01
CA ALA A 462 17.37 18.70 28.12
C ALA A 462 16.33 17.78 27.47
N ALA A 463 16.83 16.79 26.73
CA ALA A 463 16.05 15.66 26.24
C ALA A 463 15.39 14.91 27.42
N PRO A 464 14.18 14.37 27.24
CA PRO A 464 13.59 13.45 28.21
C PRO A 464 14.52 12.22 28.38
N PRO A 465 14.58 11.59 29.56
CA PRO A 465 15.45 10.44 29.78
C PRO A 465 15.06 9.30 28.85
N ALA A 466 16.07 8.67 28.24
CA ALA A 466 15.91 7.53 27.35
C ALA A 466 15.11 6.40 28.02
N ALA A 467 14.21 5.79 27.25
CA ALA A 467 13.50 4.58 27.65
C ALA A 467 14.55 3.48 27.97
N ASP A 468 14.64 3.10 29.24
CA ASP A 468 15.50 2.01 29.68
C ASP A 468 14.73 0.70 29.45
N HIS A 469 15.12 -0.04 28.40
CA HIS A 469 14.44 -1.29 28.00
C HIS A 469 14.72 -2.47 28.96
N GLY A 470 15.48 -2.26 30.04
CA GLY A 470 15.65 -3.20 31.15
C GLY A 470 16.39 -4.51 30.83
N ILE A 471 16.82 -4.70 29.58
CA ILE A 471 17.48 -5.92 29.08
C ILE A 471 19.00 -5.66 28.98
N ARG A 472 19.81 -6.64 29.40
CA ARG A 472 21.28 -6.57 29.34
C ARG A 472 21.87 -7.70 28.49
N THR A 473 23.03 -7.44 27.91
CA THR A 473 23.84 -8.47 27.26
C THR A 473 24.13 -9.64 28.21
N GLY A 474 23.93 -10.86 27.74
CA GLY A 474 24.07 -12.11 28.51
C GLY A 474 22.80 -12.59 29.21
N GLN A 475 21.70 -11.82 29.17
CA GLN A 475 20.45 -12.17 29.83
C GLN A 475 19.62 -13.16 28.99
N GLN A 476 18.85 -14.01 29.66
CA GLN A 476 17.92 -14.93 29.02
C GLN A 476 16.57 -14.23 28.79
N VAL A 477 16.07 -14.31 27.56
CA VAL A 477 14.84 -13.64 27.14
C VAL A 477 13.94 -14.62 26.40
N PHE A 478 12.64 -14.45 26.53
CA PHE A 478 11.62 -15.22 25.84
C PHE A 478 10.93 -14.35 24.79
N HIS A 479 10.81 -14.87 23.57
CA HIS A 479 10.07 -14.28 22.47
C HIS A 479 8.91 -15.20 22.05
N THR A 480 7.71 -14.64 21.87
CA THR A 480 6.49 -15.42 21.55
C THR A 480 6.62 -16.29 20.29
N LYS A 481 7.40 -15.84 19.29
CA LYS A 481 7.65 -16.59 18.04
C LYS A 481 8.88 -17.51 18.09
N PHE A 482 9.89 -17.19 18.90
CA PHE A 482 11.22 -17.82 18.81
C PHE A 482 11.63 -18.59 20.08
N GLY A 483 10.79 -18.56 21.13
CA GLY A 483 11.06 -19.23 22.39
C GLY A 483 12.13 -18.52 23.22
N GLU A 484 12.83 -19.28 24.06
CA GLU A 484 13.92 -18.79 24.91
C GLU A 484 15.20 -18.57 24.09
N GLY A 485 15.89 -17.46 24.35
CA GLY A 485 17.16 -17.12 23.75
C GLY A 485 18.05 -16.29 24.68
N THR A 486 19.33 -16.19 24.34
CA THR A 486 20.33 -15.44 25.12
C THR A 486 20.76 -14.20 24.37
N VAL A 487 20.72 -13.03 25.00
CA VAL A 487 21.17 -11.77 24.40
C VAL A 487 22.70 -11.79 24.25
N LEU A 488 23.19 -11.67 23.02
CA LEU A 488 24.63 -11.65 22.68
C LEU A 488 25.22 -10.25 22.60
N ALA A 489 24.46 -9.28 22.08
CA ALA A 489 24.91 -7.90 21.90
C ALA A 489 23.71 -6.95 21.86
N MET A 490 23.96 -5.67 22.13
CA MET A 490 22.96 -4.60 21.96
C MET A 490 23.56 -3.48 21.12
N ALA A 491 22.77 -2.91 20.21
CA ALA A 491 23.15 -1.80 19.36
C ALA A 491 22.04 -0.74 19.32
N GLY A 492 22.43 0.53 19.26
CA GLY A 492 21.50 1.67 19.25
C GLY A 492 21.06 2.13 20.65
N SER A 493 20.26 3.20 20.69
CA SER A 493 19.71 3.80 21.91
C SER A 493 18.27 4.28 21.70
N GLY A 494 17.48 4.33 22.76
CA GLY A 494 16.08 4.77 22.68
C GLY A 494 15.19 3.83 21.86
N ASP A 495 14.36 4.38 20.98
CA ASP A 495 13.38 3.61 20.19
C ASP A 495 14.02 2.79 19.06
N ASP A 496 15.25 3.13 18.64
CA ASP A 496 16.03 2.39 17.64
C ASP A 496 16.91 1.29 18.25
N ALA A 497 16.81 1.05 19.56
CA ALA A 497 17.62 0.03 20.23
C ALA A 497 17.26 -1.38 19.74
N ARG A 498 18.28 -2.15 19.36
CA ARG A 498 18.17 -3.54 18.90
C ARG A 498 19.02 -4.46 19.76
N ALA A 499 18.51 -5.65 20.05
CA ALA A 499 19.22 -6.71 20.73
C ALA A 499 19.48 -7.87 19.76
N GLN A 500 20.72 -8.35 19.73
CA GLN A 500 21.09 -9.59 19.08
C GLN A 500 20.84 -10.73 20.06
N VAL A 501 19.94 -11.66 19.74
CA VAL A 501 19.54 -12.78 20.61
C VAL A 501 19.79 -14.09 19.90
N ASN A 502 20.49 -15.02 20.56
CA ASN A 502 20.68 -16.38 20.09
C ASN A 502 19.58 -17.28 20.60
N PHE A 503 18.74 -17.78 19.71
CA PHE A 503 17.72 -18.77 20.02
C PHE A 503 18.24 -20.17 19.64
N PRO A 504 18.36 -21.13 20.58
CA PRO A 504 18.94 -22.45 20.29
C PRO A 504 18.30 -23.21 19.13
N ARG A 505 17.03 -22.93 18.82
CA ARG A 505 16.28 -23.54 17.71
C ARG A 505 16.19 -22.67 16.45
N HIS A 506 16.49 -21.36 16.54
CA HIS A 506 16.24 -20.40 15.46
C HIS A 506 17.45 -19.54 15.08
N GLY A 507 18.62 -19.81 15.67
CA GLY A 507 19.86 -19.08 15.41
C GLY A 507 19.89 -17.67 16.00
N VAL A 508 20.87 -16.89 15.57
CA VAL A 508 21.10 -15.52 16.04
C VAL A 508 20.20 -14.56 15.27
N LYS A 509 19.42 -13.73 15.98
CA LYS A 509 18.52 -12.73 15.38
C LYS A 509 18.67 -11.36 16.00
N TRP A 510 18.56 -10.31 15.18
CA TRP A 510 18.45 -8.93 15.62
C TRP A 510 16.98 -8.55 15.81
N LEU A 511 16.63 -8.10 17.02
CA LEU A 511 15.27 -7.75 17.41
C LEU A 511 15.23 -6.31 17.92
N ALA A 512 14.35 -5.49 17.36
CA ALA A 512 14.11 -4.13 17.85
C ALA A 512 13.39 -4.18 19.20
N LEU A 513 13.99 -3.60 20.24
CA LEU A 513 13.50 -3.67 21.61
C LEU A 513 12.13 -3.01 21.78
N ALA A 514 11.83 -1.97 21.00
CA ALA A 514 10.54 -1.28 21.00
C ALA A 514 9.37 -2.14 20.47
N ILE A 515 9.65 -3.18 19.67
CA ILE A 515 8.62 -3.94 18.93
C ILE A 515 8.58 -5.41 19.37
N ALA A 516 9.74 -6.00 19.67
CA ALA A 516 9.90 -7.45 19.80
C ALA A 516 9.27 -8.07 21.06
N LYS A 517 8.66 -7.28 21.96
CA LYS A 517 7.99 -7.73 23.21
C LYS A 517 8.75 -8.88 23.91
N LEU A 518 10.05 -8.68 24.12
CA LEU A 518 10.91 -9.66 24.80
C LEU A 518 10.57 -9.68 26.30
N GLN A 519 10.30 -10.86 26.85
CA GLN A 519 10.12 -11.05 28.28
C GLN A 519 11.43 -11.55 28.88
N VAL A 520 11.94 -10.88 29.90
CA VAL A 520 13.10 -11.38 30.65
C VAL A 520 12.68 -12.65 31.39
N VAL A 521 13.44 -13.73 31.19
CA VAL A 521 13.29 -14.95 31.98
C VAL A 521 14.23 -14.80 33.17
N ASP A 522 13.68 -14.41 34.32
CA ASP A 522 14.44 -14.43 35.58
C ASP A 522 14.70 -15.90 35.95
N GLY A 523 15.98 -16.27 36.03
CA GLY A 523 16.45 -17.58 36.47
C GLY A 523 16.35 -17.78 37.98
#